data_AF-A0A7C7GJG5-F1
#
_entry.id   AF-A0A7C7GJG5-F1
#
_cell.length_a   1.000
_cell.length_b   1.000
_cell.length_c   1.000
_cell.angle_alpha   90.00
_cell.angle_beta   90.00
_cell.angle_gamma   90.00
#
_symmetry.space_group_name_H-M   'P 1'
#
loop_
_entity.id
_entity.type
_entity.pdbx_description
1 polymer ?
#
loop_
_entity_poly.entity_id
_entity_poly.type
_entity_poly.pdbx_seq_one_letter_code
_entity_poly.pdbx_strand_id
1 'polypeptide(L)'
;MRLNKVFLLLFIILSVSQVFSQIKDHRYYVSSVIFEGNKTFSDRKLQKIIRQKKPFLFKYSEFNRRSLKLDAITLKNFYASEGFLTALVSEKFEVIGEERVNIFFEINEGDLSTLKSFTINGEEALSEKKIRKY
;
A
#
# COMPACT_ATOMS: atom_id res chain seq x y z
N MET A 1 57.32 -9.63 -1.59
CA MET A 1 56.32 -8.59 -1.93
C MET A 1 55.08 -9.09 -2.71
N ARG A 2 54.88 -10.41 -2.96
CA ARG A 2 53.68 -10.95 -3.65
C ARG A 2 52.61 -11.53 -2.70
N LEU A 3 53.00 -11.96 -1.50
CA LEU A 3 52.12 -12.60 -0.52
C LEU A 3 51.01 -11.65 0.01
N ASN A 4 51.34 -10.38 0.25
CA ASN A 4 50.39 -9.39 0.75
C ASN A 4 49.28 -9.06 -0.26
N LYS A 5 49.56 -9.14 -1.57
CA LYS A 5 48.54 -8.89 -2.61
C LYS A 5 47.53 -10.02 -2.69
N VAL A 6 47.97 -11.27 -2.49
CA VAL A 6 47.09 -12.45 -2.46
C VAL A 6 46.20 -12.41 -1.21
N PHE A 7 46.77 -12.06 -0.06
CA PHE A 7 46.02 -11.89 1.18
C PHE A 7 44.94 -10.79 1.07
N LEU A 8 45.28 -9.67 0.43
CA LEU A 8 44.34 -8.56 0.21
C LEU A 8 43.20 -8.95 -0.74
N LEU A 9 43.50 -9.72 -1.80
CA LEU A 9 42.47 -10.27 -2.70
C LEU A 9 41.54 -11.26 -1.97
N LEU A 10 42.10 -12.13 -1.13
CA LEU A 10 41.32 -13.11 -0.37
C LEU A 10 40.43 -12.42 0.67
N PHE A 11 40.93 -11.34 1.30
CA PHE A 11 40.16 -10.49 2.19
C PHE A 11 39.02 -9.77 1.48
N ILE A 12 39.23 -9.25 0.26
CA ILE A 12 38.16 -8.65 -0.55
C ILE A 12 37.08 -9.68 -0.87
N ILE A 13 37.46 -10.89 -1.31
CA ILE A 13 36.49 -11.96 -1.64
C ILE A 13 35.65 -12.34 -0.42
N LEU A 14 36.27 -12.46 0.75
CA LEU A 14 35.57 -12.78 2.00
C LEU A 14 34.59 -11.66 2.42
N SER A 15 35.03 -10.40 2.28
CA SER A 15 34.22 -9.21 2.57
C SER A 15 33.02 -9.10 1.63
N VAL A 16 33.24 -9.35 0.34
CA VAL A 16 32.18 -9.33 -0.68
C VAL A 16 31.16 -10.45 -0.45
N SER A 17 31.60 -11.65 -0.09
CA SER A 17 30.70 -12.77 0.24
C SER A 17 29.78 -12.45 1.44
N GLN A 18 30.31 -11.82 2.49
CA GLN A 18 29.52 -11.37 3.65
C GLN A 18 28.46 -10.32 3.26
N VAL A 19 28.82 -9.33 2.43
CA VAL A 19 27.88 -8.34 1.90
C VAL A 19 26.79 -9.00 1.06
N PHE A 20 27.14 -9.98 0.22
CA PHE A 20 26.18 -10.71 -0.61
C PHE A 20 25.20 -11.55 0.22
N SER A 21 25.65 -12.12 1.35
CA SER A 21 24.79 -12.88 2.26
C SER A 21 23.75 -12.00 2.95
N GLN A 22 24.06 -10.72 3.22
CA GLN A 22 23.09 -9.78 3.78
C GLN A 22 22.05 -9.30 2.74
N ILE A 23 22.37 -9.43 1.45
CA ILE A 23 21.46 -9.09 0.34
C ILE A 23 20.51 -10.25 0.02
N LYS A 24 20.62 -11.39 0.71
CA LYS A 24 19.70 -12.52 0.55
C LYS A 24 18.31 -12.10 1.05
N ASP A 25 17.53 -11.56 0.12
CA ASP A 25 16.18 -11.04 0.33
C ASP A 25 15.30 -12.17 0.87
N HIS A 26 14.92 -12.08 2.14
CA HIS A 26 13.98 -13.02 2.72
C HIS A 26 12.61 -12.68 2.12
N ARG A 27 12.16 -13.52 1.19
CA ARG A 27 10.87 -13.32 0.53
C ARG A 27 9.77 -13.78 1.45
N TYR A 28 9.01 -12.80 1.93
CA TYR A 28 7.80 -13.07 2.69
C TYR A 28 6.62 -13.26 1.74
N TYR A 29 5.72 -14.16 2.08
CA TYR A 29 4.51 -14.42 1.32
C TYR A 29 3.27 -14.07 2.15
N VAL A 30 2.29 -13.44 1.51
CA VAL A 30 1.02 -13.12 2.15
C VAL A 30 0.27 -14.43 2.43
N SER A 31 -0.04 -14.67 3.70
CA SER A 31 -0.81 -15.82 4.16
C SER A 31 -2.29 -15.49 4.28
N SER A 32 -2.62 -14.34 4.86
CA SER A 32 -3.99 -13.87 4.97
C SER A 32 -4.06 -12.34 4.95
N VAL A 33 -5.24 -11.84 4.57
CA VAL A 33 -5.59 -10.42 4.61
C VAL A 33 -6.89 -10.29 5.38
N ILE A 34 -6.87 -9.54 6.47
CA ILE A 34 -7.98 -9.31 7.37
C ILE A 34 -8.35 -7.82 7.29
N PHE A 35 -9.65 -7.56 7.20
CA PHE A 35 -10.22 -6.21 7.29
C PHE A 35 -11.02 -6.13 8.58
N GLU A 36 -10.80 -5.08 9.36
CA GLU A 36 -11.50 -4.85 10.63
C GLU A 36 -12.14 -3.47 10.63
N GLY A 37 -13.34 -3.37 11.19
CA GLY A 37 -14.06 -2.10 11.31
C GLY A 37 -14.81 -1.64 10.05
N ASN A 38 -14.68 -2.35 8.93
CA ASN A 38 -15.53 -2.15 7.77
C ASN A 38 -16.96 -2.65 8.04
N LYS A 39 -17.95 -1.78 7.85
CA LYS A 39 -19.38 -2.05 8.07
C LYS A 39 -20.18 -1.82 6.80
N THR A 40 -19.81 -0.81 6.01
CA THR A 40 -20.51 -0.44 4.78
C THR A 40 -20.10 -1.36 3.61
N PHE A 41 -18.83 -1.73 3.52
CA PHE A 41 -18.32 -2.56 2.43
C PHE A 41 -17.84 -3.91 2.93
N SER A 42 -18.16 -4.97 2.18
CA SER A 42 -17.70 -6.32 2.50
C SER A 42 -16.21 -6.50 2.21
N ASP A 43 -15.56 -7.38 2.97
CA ASP A 43 -14.16 -7.77 2.80
C ASP A 43 -13.87 -8.20 1.36
N ARG A 44 -14.83 -8.86 0.71
CA ARG A 44 -14.68 -9.29 -0.69
C ARG A 44 -14.60 -8.11 -1.65
N LYS A 45 -15.30 -7.00 -1.39
CA LYS A 45 -15.21 -5.76 -2.19
C LYS A 45 -13.85 -5.11 -1.95
N LEU A 46 -13.44 -4.95 -0.69
CA LEU A 46 -12.16 -4.35 -0.31
C LEU A 46 -10.96 -5.15 -0.84
N GLN A 47 -11.04 -6.49 -0.77
CA GLN A 47 -10.03 -7.39 -1.30
C GLN A 47 -9.82 -7.24 -2.81
N LYS A 48 -10.83 -6.81 -3.59
CA LYS A 48 -10.68 -6.55 -5.03
C LYS A 48 -9.89 -5.27 -5.31
N ILE A 49 -10.02 -4.27 -4.44
CA ILE A 49 -9.42 -2.94 -4.59
C ILE A 49 -7.90 -2.97 -4.33
N ILE A 50 -7.46 -3.66 -3.28
CA ILE A 50 -6.03 -3.72 -2.91
C ILE A 50 -5.21 -4.59 -3.86
N ARG A 51 -3.91 -4.33 -3.97
CA ARG A 51 -2.99 -5.12 -4.81
C ARG A 51 -2.55 -6.40 -4.13
N GLN A 52 -2.27 -6.38 -2.84
CA GLN A 52 -1.88 -7.58 -2.09
C GLN A 52 -3.07 -8.52 -1.91
N LYS A 53 -2.92 -9.75 -2.41
CA LYS A 53 -3.99 -10.74 -2.38
C LYS A 53 -3.62 -11.86 -1.42
N LYS A 54 -4.63 -12.34 -0.70
CA LYS A 54 -4.56 -13.63 -0.02
C LYS A 54 -4.29 -14.75 -1.04
N PRO A 55 -3.65 -15.85 -0.63
CA PRO A 55 -3.36 -16.96 -1.52
C PRO A 55 -4.67 -17.52 -2.09
N PHE A 56 -4.68 -17.76 -3.41
CA PHE A 56 -5.81 -18.35 -4.09
C PHE A 56 -5.32 -19.46 -5.02
N LEU A 57 -5.80 -20.68 -4.76
CA LEU A 57 -5.36 -21.90 -5.44
C LEU A 57 -3.82 -22.05 -5.35
N PHE A 58 -3.13 -21.85 -6.47
CA PHE A 58 -1.67 -21.97 -6.60
C PHE A 58 -0.94 -20.62 -6.71
N LYS A 59 -1.65 -19.50 -6.57
CA LYS A 59 -1.07 -18.17 -6.66
C LYS A 59 -0.84 -17.58 -5.27
N TYR A 60 0.43 -17.43 -4.92
CA TYR A 60 0.89 -16.73 -3.73
C TYR A 60 1.29 -15.30 -4.09
N SER A 61 0.92 -14.34 -3.25
CA SER A 61 1.40 -12.97 -3.38
C SER A 61 2.63 -12.81 -2.52
N GLU A 62 3.71 -12.29 -3.09
CA GLU A 62 4.85 -11.82 -2.30
C GLU A 62 4.41 -10.60 -1.48
N PHE A 63 4.81 -10.59 -0.21
CA PHE A 63 4.57 -9.48 0.70
C PHE A 63 5.54 -8.36 0.39
N ASN A 64 4.99 -7.15 0.21
CA ASN A 64 5.80 -5.96 0.02
C ASN A 64 5.28 -4.83 0.89
N ARG A 65 6.13 -4.35 1.81
CA ARG A 65 5.78 -3.27 2.74
C ARG A 65 5.38 -1.97 2.03
N ARG A 66 5.98 -1.65 0.88
CA ARG A 66 5.57 -0.47 0.09
C ARG A 66 4.19 -0.67 -0.51
N SER A 67 3.92 -1.85 -1.07
CA SER A 67 2.58 -2.17 -1.59
C SER A 67 1.52 -2.14 -0.49
N LEU A 68 1.85 -2.57 0.73
CA LEU A 68 0.93 -2.54 1.88
C LEU A 68 0.46 -1.12 2.19
N LYS A 69 1.41 -0.17 2.25
CA LYS A 69 1.12 1.24 2.47
C LYS A 69 0.27 1.84 1.36
N LEU A 70 0.62 1.51 0.11
CA LEU A 70 -0.17 1.98 -1.04
C LEU A 70 -1.59 1.42 -0.99
N ASP A 71 -1.77 0.16 -0.63
CA ASP A 71 -3.08 -0.47 -0.51
C ASP A 71 -3.94 0.22 0.57
N ALA A 72 -3.37 0.60 1.72
CA ALA A 72 -4.07 1.38 2.74
C ALA A 72 -4.52 2.75 2.22
N ILE A 73 -3.66 3.45 1.47
CA ILE A 73 -4.00 4.72 0.83
C ILE A 73 -5.10 4.52 -0.21
N THR A 74 -5.03 3.47 -1.02
CA THR A 74 -6.06 3.15 -2.01
C THR A 74 -7.40 2.89 -1.35
N LEU A 75 -7.44 2.13 -0.24
CA LEU A 75 -8.65 1.92 0.53
C LEU A 75 -9.20 3.23 1.08
N LYS A 76 -8.36 4.06 1.69
CA LYS A 76 -8.78 5.39 2.19
C LYS A 76 -9.39 6.25 1.08
N ASN A 77 -8.76 6.30 -0.08
CA ASN A 77 -9.25 7.06 -1.23
C ASN A 77 -10.57 6.50 -1.77
N PHE A 78 -10.71 5.17 -1.79
CA PHE A 78 -11.96 4.51 -2.16
C PHE A 78 -13.10 4.91 -1.22
N TYR A 79 -12.88 4.87 0.11
CA TYR A 79 -13.87 5.33 1.09
C TYR A 79 -14.23 6.80 0.90
N ALA A 80 -13.24 7.68 0.69
CA ALA A 80 -13.48 9.09 0.41
C ALA A 80 -14.31 9.30 -0.87
N SER A 81 -14.07 8.52 -1.93
CA SER A 81 -14.83 8.58 -3.18
C SER A 81 -16.29 8.13 -3.04
N GLU A 82 -16.57 7.29 -2.04
CA GLU A 82 -17.92 6.81 -1.72
C GLU A 82 -18.63 7.72 -0.68
N GLY A 83 -18.02 8.86 -0.32
CA GLY A 83 -18.61 9.88 0.56
C GLY A 83 -18.14 9.84 2.02
N PHE A 84 -17.21 8.94 2.37
CA PHE A 84 -16.63 8.84 3.71
C PHE A 84 -15.36 9.69 3.84
N LEU A 85 -15.51 11.01 3.88
CA LEU A 85 -14.38 11.95 3.86
C LEU A 85 -13.49 11.87 5.10
N THR A 86 -14.05 11.46 6.24
CA THR A 86 -13.33 11.30 7.51
C THR A 86 -12.79 9.89 7.74
N ALA A 87 -12.86 9.02 6.72
CA ALA A 87 -12.37 7.65 6.83
C ALA A 87 -10.87 7.59 7.13
N LEU A 88 -10.49 6.72 8.06
CA LEU A 88 -9.13 6.39 8.41
C LEU A 88 -8.88 4.91 8.17
N VAL A 89 -7.74 4.60 7.54
CA VAL A 89 -7.30 3.24 7.28
C VAL A 89 -5.88 3.11 7.78
N SER A 90 -5.64 2.17 8.69
CA SER A 90 -4.31 1.87 9.23
C SER A 90 -3.91 0.46 8.83
N GLU A 91 -2.66 0.30 8.37
CA GLU A 91 -2.09 -0.99 8.03
C GLU A 91 -1.26 -1.57 9.18
N LYS A 92 -1.41 -2.88 9.42
CA LYS A 92 -0.52 -3.65 10.27
C LYS A 92 -0.17 -4.96 9.56
N PHE A 93 0.98 -5.52 9.91
CA PHE A 93 1.38 -6.82 9.43
C PHE A 93 2.07 -7.60 10.55
N GLU A 94 1.89 -8.91 10.53
CA GLU A 94 2.47 -9.83 11.50
C GLU A 94 3.19 -10.94 10.73
N VAL A 95 4.46 -11.16 11.07
CA VAL A 95 5.24 -12.27 10.50
C VAL A 95 4.94 -13.53 11.28
N ILE A 96 4.61 -14.62 10.58
CA ILE A 96 4.22 -15.90 11.14
C ILE A 96 5.11 -16.99 10.57
N GLY A 97 5.79 -17.71 11.45
CA GLY A 97 6.80 -18.69 11.05
C GLY A 97 7.99 -18.03 10.36
N GLU A 98 8.56 -18.71 9.37
CA GLU A 98 9.82 -18.26 8.73
C GLU A 98 9.60 -17.28 7.56
N GLU A 99 8.55 -17.45 6.76
CA GLU A 99 8.38 -16.70 5.50
C GLU A 99 6.93 -16.28 5.20
N ARG A 100 6.02 -16.30 6.19
CA ARG A 100 4.62 -15.94 5.98
C ARG A 100 4.23 -14.68 6.73
N VAL A 101 3.33 -13.90 6.16
CA VAL A 101 2.86 -12.64 6.74
C VAL A 101 1.33 -12.57 6.70
N ASN A 102 0.73 -12.24 7.83
CA ASN A 102 -0.66 -11.81 7.91
C ASN A 102 -0.72 -10.28 7.79
N ILE A 103 -1.70 -9.81 7.04
CA ILE A 103 -1.95 -8.38 6.83
C ILE A 103 -3.28 -8.02 7.49
N PHE A 104 -3.28 -6.91 8.21
CA PHE A 104 -4.45 -6.36 8.86
C PHE A 104 -4.67 -4.93 8.36
N PHE A 105 -5.90 -4.63 7.95
CA PHE A 105 -6.35 -3.27 7.66
C PHE A 105 -7.42 -2.89 8.68
N GLU A 106 -7.06 -1.99 9.59
CA GLU A 106 -7.98 -1.40 10.57
C GLU A 106 -8.64 -0.18 9.93
N ILE A 107 -9.95 -0.26 9.72
CA ILE A 107 -10.74 0.73 9.01
C ILE A 107 -11.71 1.38 10.00
N ASN A 108 -11.61 2.71 10.11
CA ASN A 108 -12.64 3.54 10.68
C ASN A 108 -13.32 4.30 9.54
N GLU A 109 -14.55 3.91 9.19
CA GLU A 109 -15.27 4.48 8.05
C GLU A 109 -15.63 5.95 8.28
N GLY A 110 -15.84 6.37 9.54
CA GLY A 110 -16.35 7.70 9.86
C GLY A 110 -17.80 7.90 9.42
N ASP A 111 -18.21 9.16 9.30
CA ASP A 111 -19.57 9.53 8.96
C ASP A 111 -19.74 9.72 7.45
N LEU A 112 -20.88 9.26 6.93
CA LEU A 112 -21.24 9.48 5.52
C LEU A 112 -21.55 10.97 5.31
N SER A 113 -20.70 11.64 4.52
CA SER A 113 -20.90 13.03 4.17
C SER A 113 -22.01 13.14 3.12
N THR A 114 -23.20 13.56 3.55
CA THR A 114 -24.26 13.94 2.60
C THR A 114 -23.93 15.34 2.07
N LEU A 115 -23.65 15.46 0.78
CA LEU A 115 -23.40 16.76 0.13
C LEU A 115 -24.63 17.65 0.31
N LYS A 116 -24.59 18.58 1.26
CA LYS A 116 -25.75 19.45 1.54
C LYS A 116 -25.85 20.65 0.60
N SER A 117 -24.76 21.07 -0.03
CA SER A 117 -24.72 22.12 -1.07
C SER A 117 -23.27 22.48 -1.34
N PHE A 118 -22.84 22.48 -2.60
CA PHE A 118 -21.54 23.05 -2.98
C PHE A 118 -21.74 24.54 -3.23
N THR A 119 -21.25 25.39 -2.33
CA THR A 119 -21.16 26.84 -2.60
C THR A 119 -19.90 27.07 -3.43
N ILE A 120 -20.08 27.25 -4.74
CA ILE A 120 -19.03 27.75 -5.63
C ILE A 120 -18.81 29.22 -5.28
N ASN A 121 -17.85 29.53 -4.43
CA ASN A 121 -17.33 30.89 -4.32
C ASN A 121 -16.40 31.14 -5.50
N GLY A 122 -17.00 31.29 -6.67
CA GLY A 122 -16.34 31.76 -7.89
C GLY A 122 -16.62 33.24 -8.06
N GLU A 123 -15.97 34.08 -7.26
CA GLU A 123 -15.57 35.37 -7.80
C GLU A 123 -14.48 35.07 -8.84
N GLU A 124 -14.66 35.54 -10.07
CA GLU A 124 -13.69 35.45 -11.20
C GLU A 124 -13.72 34.24 -12.16
N ALA A 125 -14.88 33.65 -12.48
CA ALA A 125 -14.91 32.72 -13.63
C ALA A 125 -16.08 32.85 -14.61
N LEU A 126 -16.92 33.90 -14.54
CA LEU A 126 -17.91 34.19 -15.58
C LEU A 126 -18.14 35.69 -15.80
N SER A 127 -17.05 36.46 -15.92
CA SER A 127 -17.10 37.72 -16.68
C SER A 127 -16.58 37.48 -18.10
N GLU A 128 -17.37 36.78 -18.92
CA GLU A 128 -17.39 37.07 -20.36
C GLU A 128 -18.71 36.62 -20.99
N LYS A 129 -19.78 37.27 -20.52
CA LYS A 129 -21.02 37.45 -21.29
C LYS A 129 -20.78 38.53 -22.37
N LYS A 130 -20.00 38.18 -23.41
CA LYS A 130 -19.81 38.86 -24.71
C LYS A 130 -18.61 38.13 -25.32
N ILE A 131 -18.71 37.39 -26.42
CA ILE A 131 -18.69 37.99 -27.76
C ILE A 131 -19.79 37.37 -28.64
N ARG A 132 -20.45 38.30 -29.31
CA ARG A 132 -21.58 38.20 -30.21
C ARG A 132 -21.23 37.38 -31.44
N LYS A 133 -22.12 36.45 -31.79
CA LYS A 133 -22.32 35.90 -33.13
C LYS A 133 -22.14 37.01 -34.18
N TYR A 134 -21.07 36.93 -34.97
CA TYR A 134 -20.95 37.41 -36.35
C TYR A 134 -19.98 36.51 -37.09
#